data_AF-A0A3D2N5A0-F1
#
_entry.id   AF-A0A3D2N5A0-F1
#
_cell.length_a   1.000
_cell.length_b   1.000
_cell.length_c   1.000
_cell.angle_alpha   90.00
_cell.angle_beta   90.00
_cell.angle_gamma   90.00
#
_symmetry.space_group_name_H-M   'P 1'
#
loop_
_entity.id
_entity.type
_entity.pdbx_description
1 polymer ?
#
loop_
_entity_poly.entity_id
_entity_poly.type
_entity_poly.pdbx_seq_one_letter_code
_entity_poly.pdbx_strand_id
1 'polypeptide(L)'
;MRLYTIADLHLSFGVDKPMDIFGGWYDHVNRIEQNWQKKVRPEDIVVLPGDLSWGMNFEQTEKDLEFLNKLNGTKIISKGNHDYWWNTVSKMQRFFDEKGFDTLNILHNNHYAFGGIGICGTRGWVNDNSEPASAKVIAREAIRLELSIKSAVNAGLRPVVFLHYPPVFGESRNFEILDVLYKYGIKWVFYGHLHGKAHSYAVNGVFDGINYRLISSDFLHFDPLDITEIVQSDNL
;
A
#
# COMPACT_ATOMS: atom_id res chain seq x y z
N MET A 1 -13.50 7.63 13.83
CA MET A 1 -12.87 6.84 12.76
C MET A 1 -11.84 7.69 12.07
N ARG A 2 -10.63 7.17 11.94
CA ARG A 2 -9.47 7.78 11.28
C ARG A 2 -9.00 6.89 10.14
N LEU A 3 -8.27 7.49 9.21
CA LEU A 3 -7.60 6.79 8.14
C LEU A 3 -6.09 6.89 8.33
N TYR A 4 -5.44 5.75 8.47
CA TYR A 4 -3.99 5.63 8.56
C TYR A 4 -3.42 4.94 7.32
N THR A 5 -2.11 5.07 7.11
CA THR A 5 -1.40 4.30 6.10
C THR A 5 0.05 4.03 6.49
N ILE A 6 0.57 2.90 6.02
CA ILE A 6 1.97 2.47 6.11
C ILE A 6 2.17 1.34 5.07
N ALA A 7 3.33 1.27 4.43
CA ALA A 7 3.67 0.22 3.48
C ALA A 7 4.91 -0.57 3.95
N ASP A 8 5.23 -1.64 3.24
CA ASP A 8 6.51 -2.34 3.38
C ASP A 8 6.78 -2.87 4.80
N LEU A 9 5.84 -3.65 5.33
CA LEU A 9 5.98 -4.21 6.68
C LEU A 9 7.02 -5.33 6.75
N HIS A 10 7.25 -6.03 5.62
CA HIS A 10 8.28 -7.06 5.47
C HIS A 10 8.28 -8.11 6.59
N LEU A 11 7.10 -8.56 6.98
CA LEU A 11 6.92 -9.56 8.03
C LEU A 11 7.49 -10.92 7.59
N SER A 12 8.01 -11.68 8.54
CA SER A 12 8.65 -12.97 8.28
C SER A 12 8.42 -13.98 9.41
N PHE A 13 7.26 -13.99 10.05
CA PHE A 13 6.94 -14.94 11.13
C PHE A 13 6.90 -16.40 10.66
N GLY A 14 6.65 -16.62 9.37
CA GLY A 14 6.62 -17.96 8.75
C GLY A 14 7.88 -18.34 7.96
N VAL A 15 8.89 -17.46 7.85
CA VAL A 15 10.11 -17.69 7.08
C VAL A 15 11.34 -17.07 7.74
N ASP A 16 12.51 -17.70 7.64
CA ASP A 16 13.75 -17.14 8.19
C ASP A 16 14.34 -16.09 7.24
N LYS A 17 13.78 -14.88 7.29
CA LYS A 17 14.25 -13.73 6.50
C LYS A 17 14.32 -12.47 7.37
N PRO A 18 15.34 -12.36 8.24
CA PRO A 18 15.42 -11.26 9.20
C PRO A 18 15.72 -9.94 8.50
N MET A 19 14.92 -8.91 8.82
CA MET A 19 15.16 -7.54 8.33
C MET A 19 16.19 -6.79 9.17
N ASP A 20 16.46 -7.22 10.41
CA ASP A 20 17.38 -6.57 11.36
C ASP A 20 18.83 -6.45 10.86
N ILE A 21 19.19 -7.20 9.81
CA ILE A 21 20.48 -7.08 9.12
C ILE A 21 20.61 -5.75 8.34
N PHE A 22 19.49 -5.10 8.04
CA PHE A 22 19.43 -3.80 7.37
C PHE A 22 19.39 -2.68 8.42
N GLY A 23 20.21 -1.65 8.21
CA GLY A 23 20.27 -0.51 9.14
C GLY A 23 18.89 0.14 9.33
N GLY A 24 18.48 0.31 10.59
CA GLY A 24 17.19 0.92 10.96
C GLY A 24 16.03 -0.06 11.18
N TRP A 25 16.18 -1.32 10.78
CA TRP A 25 15.15 -2.36 10.85
C TRP A 25 15.16 -3.19 12.14
N TYR A 26 16.13 -2.95 13.03
CA TYR A 26 16.18 -3.60 14.34
C TYR A 26 14.84 -3.48 15.06
N ASP A 27 14.33 -4.62 15.50
CA ASP A 27 13.10 -4.74 16.28
C ASP A 27 11.86 -4.14 15.59
N HIS A 28 11.85 -4.09 14.25
CA HIS A 28 10.81 -3.39 13.48
C HIS A 28 9.39 -3.91 13.78
N VAL A 29 9.21 -5.23 13.93
CA VAL A 29 7.90 -5.83 14.22
C VAL A 29 7.31 -5.30 15.54
N ASN A 30 8.10 -5.29 16.61
CA ASN A 30 7.65 -4.78 17.91
C ASN A 30 7.38 -3.27 17.85
N ARG A 31 8.19 -2.51 17.10
CA ARG A 31 7.96 -1.07 16.90
C ARG A 31 6.67 -0.81 16.13
N ILE A 32 6.40 -1.57 15.07
CA ILE A 32 5.13 -1.53 14.34
C ILE A 32 3.98 -1.79 15.32
N GLU A 33 4.01 -2.92 16.05
CA GLU A 33 2.93 -3.30 16.96
C GLU A 33 2.67 -2.23 18.02
N GLN A 34 3.72 -1.75 18.71
CA GLN A 34 3.58 -0.76 19.78
C GLN A 34 3.04 0.58 19.26
N ASN A 35 3.59 1.09 18.16
CA ASN A 35 3.15 2.37 17.58
C ASN A 35 1.71 2.26 17.04
N TRP A 36 1.40 1.14 16.38
CA TRP A 36 0.08 0.85 15.85
C TRP A 36 -0.97 0.80 16.95
N GLN A 37 -0.77 -0.04 17.98
CA GLN A 37 -1.74 -0.23 19.06
C GLN A 37 -1.92 1.03 19.91
N LYS A 38 -0.90 1.91 19.97
CA LYS A 38 -0.99 3.19 20.67
C LYS A 38 -1.88 4.21 19.94
N LYS A 39 -2.03 4.12 18.62
CA LYS A 39 -2.67 5.15 17.78
C LYS A 39 -3.97 4.69 17.12
N VAL A 40 -3.96 3.50 16.54
CA VAL A 40 -5.05 2.96 15.73
C VAL A 40 -6.07 2.33 16.66
N ARG A 41 -7.33 2.74 16.52
CA ARG A 41 -8.46 2.17 17.26
C ARG A 41 -9.15 1.08 16.44
N PRO A 42 -9.90 0.15 17.09
CA PRO A 42 -10.60 -0.92 16.38
C PRO A 42 -11.52 -0.44 15.25
N GLU A 43 -12.12 0.74 15.38
CA GLU A 43 -12.99 1.33 14.36
C GLU A 43 -12.26 1.98 13.19
N ASP A 44 -10.94 2.22 13.27
CA ASP A 44 -10.18 2.95 12.26
C ASP A 44 -9.84 2.07 11.03
N ILE A 45 -9.42 2.72 9.94
CA ILE A 45 -8.97 2.04 8.72
C ILE A 45 -7.48 2.28 8.52
N VAL A 46 -6.74 1.25 8.10
CA VAL A 46 -5.33 1.36 7.72
C VAL A 46 -5.10 0.83 6.32
N VAL A 47 -4.54 1.64 5.43
CA VAL A 47 -4.21 1.24 4.06
C VAL A 47 -2.76 0.77 3.99
N LEU A 48 -2.55 -0.47 3.51
CA LEU A 48 -1.27 -1.16 3.42
C LEU A 48 -0.93 -1.50 1.96
N PRO A 49 -0.30 -0.59 1.21
CA PRO A 49 -0.15 -0.77 -0.23
C PRO A 49 1.09 -1.58 -0.63
N GLY A 50 1.22 -2.78 -0.09
CA GLY A 50 2.21 -3.77 -0.55
C GLY A 50 3.35 -4.06 0.40
N ASP A 51 4.05 -5.15 0.08
CA ASP A 51 5.22 -5.70 0.74
C ASP A 51 4.95 -5.99 2.22
N LEU A 52 3.91 -6.78 2.44
CA LEU A 52 3.45 -7.13 3.77
C LEU A 52 4.27 -8.27 4.37
N SER A 53 4.59 -9.27 3.56
CA SER A 53 5.19 -10.52 4.00
C SER A 53 6.28 -11.00 3.03
N TRP A 54 7.32 -11.61 3.61
CA TRP A 54 8.33 -12.38 2.89
C TRP A 54 7.89 -13.80 2.51
N GLY A 55 6.77 -14.27 3.06
CA GLY A 55 6.19 -15.56 2.75
C GLY A 55 5.82 -15.66 1.27
N MET A 56 6.19 -16.76 0.63
CA MET A 56 5.97 -16.93 -0.81
C MET A 56 4.64 -17.57 -1.18
N ASN A 57 3.96 -18.17 -0.22
CA ASN A 57 2.69 -18.88 -0.37
C ASN A 57 1.83 -18.72 0.90
N PHE A 58 0.58 -19.18 0.85
CA PHE A 58 -0.37 -19.04 1.97
C PHE A 58 0.12 -19.66 3.28
N GLU A 59 0.77 -20.81 3.24
CA GLU A 59 1.32 -21.46 4.45
C GLU A 59 2.39 -20.58 5.11
N GLN A 60 3.29 -20.02 4.31
CA GLN A 60 4.37 -19.16 4.82
C GLN A 60 3.87 -17.79 5.30
N THR A 61 2.86 -17.20 4.64
CA THR A 61 2.33 -15.88 5.04
C THR A 61 1.28 -15.96 6.14
N GLU A 62 0.82 -17.15 6.55
CA GLU A 62 -0.29 -17.32 7.49
C GLU A 62 -0.05 -16.57 8.81
N LYS A 63 1.12 -16.76 9.43
CA LYS A 63 1.47 -16.10 10.69
C LYS A 63 1.62 -14.58 10.54
N ASP A 64 2.06 -14.11 9.38
CA ASP A 64 2.17 -12.68 9.09
C ASP A 64 0.79 -12.04 8.98
N LEU A 65 -0.13 -12.70 8.28
CA LEU A 65 -1.52 -12.23 8.13
C LEU A 65 -2.31 -12.37 9.44
N GLU A 66 -2.01 -13.39 10.26
CA GLU A 66 -2.57 -13.52 11.60
C GLU A 66 -2.14 -12.34 12.50
N PHE A 67 -0.86 -11.98 12.46
CA PHE A 67 -0.36 -10.79 13.17
C PHE A 67 -1.10 -9.53 12.70
N LEU A 68 -1.20 -9.31 11.38
CA LEU A 68 -1.93 -8.16 10.83
C LEU A 68 -3.41 -8.15 11.22
N ASN A 69 -4.06 -9.32 11.24
CA ASN A 69 -5.47 -9.44 11.61
C ASN A 69 -5.71 -9.01 13.07
N LYS A 70 -4.75 -9.33 13.98
CA LYS A 70 -4.82 -8.98 15.41
C LYS A 70 -4.59 -7.49 15.70
N LEU A 71 -3.92 -6.76 14.81
CA LEU A 71 -3.72 -5.31 14.98
C LEU A 71 -5.05 -4.57 14.87
N ASN A 72 -5.23 -3.51 15.66
CA ASN A 72 -6.42 -2.67 15.64
C ASN A 72 -6.74 -2.11 14.24
N GLY A 73 -8.02 -1.89 13.99
CA GLY A 73 -8.53 -1.31 12.75
C GLY A 73 -8.72 -2.34 11.64
N THR A 74 -9.43 -1.91 10.60
CA THR A 74 -9.62 -2.67 9.37
C THR A 74 -8.51 -2.36 8.39
N LYS A 75 -7.84 -3.39 7.86
CA LYS A 75 -6.71 -3.23 6.94
C LYS A 75 -7.18 -3.36 5.50
N ILE A 76 -6.93 -2.35 4.68
CA ILE A 76 -7.11 -2.41 3.23
C ILE A 76 -5.73 -2.70 2.63
N ILE A 77 -5.56 -3.89 2.06
CA ILE A 77 -4.27 -4.38 1.59
C ILE A 77 -4.21 -4.41 0.07
N SER A 78 -3.07 -4.04 -0.51
CA SER A 78 -2.78 -4.27 -1.93
C SER A 78 -1.45 -4.99 -2.12
N LYS A 79 -1.21 -5.48 -3.33
CA LYS A 79 -0.03 -6.27 -3.66
C LYS A 79 1.23 -5.40 -3.78
N GLY A 80 2.33 -5.81 -3.15
CA GLY A 80 3.69 -5.35 -3.43
C GLY A 80 4.50 -6.32 -4.29
N ASN A 81 5.80 -6.05 -4.47
CA ASN A 81 6.67 -6.92 -5.27
C ASN A 81 7.20 -8.15 -4.52
N HIS A 82 7.22 -8.10 -3.20
CA HIS A 82 7.61 -9.21 -2.34
C HIS A 82 6.44 -10.08 -1.88
N ASP A 83 5.20 -9.63 -2.10
CA ASP A 83 3.98 -10.41 -1.86
C ASP A 83 3.75 -11.49 -2.95
N TYR A 84 4.65 -12.47 -3.02
CA TYR A 84 4.55 -13.61 -3.94
C TYR A 84 3.35 -14.50 -3.64
N TRP A 85 2.93 -14.56 -2.36
CA TRP A 85 1.74 -15.27 -1.90
C TRP A 85 0.44 -14.73 -2.52
N TRP A 86 0.43 -13.47 -2.98
CA TRP A 86 -0.75 -12.81 -3.52
C TRP A 86 -1.32 -13.54 -4.74
N ASN A 87 -2.59 -13.94 -4.65
CA ASN A 87 -3.28 -14.76 -5.64
C ASN A 87 -4.52 -14.08 -6.23
N THR A 88 -5.42 -14.85 -6.87
CA THR A 88 -6.73 -14.31 -7.25
C THR A 88 -7.52 -13.90 -6.02
N VAL A 89 -8.34 -12.85 -6.13
CA VAL A 89 -9.18 -12.34 -5.04
C VAL A 89 -9.99 -13.45 -4.40
N SER A 90 -10.63 -14.31 -5.20
CA SER A 90 -11.44 -15.43 -4.68
C SER A 90 -10.64 -16.46 -3.87
N LYS A 91 -9.37 -16.71 -4.23
CA LYS A 91 -8.52 -17.64 -3.47
C LYS A 91 -8.06 -17.03 -2.16
N MET A 92 -7.69 -15.75 -2.17
CA MET A 92 -7.29 -15.04 -0.95
C MET A 92 -8.48 -14.87 -0.01
N GLN A 93 -9.66 -14.52 -0.51
CA GLN A 93 -10.86 -14.42 0.31
C GLN A 93 -11.19 -15.76 1.00
N ARG A 94 -11.17 -16.88 0.25
CA ARG A 94 -11.37 -18.20 0.87
C ARG A 94 -10.33 -18.49 1.95
N PHE A 95 -9.06 -18.17 1.70
CA PHE A 95 -8.02 -18.35 2.70
C PHE A 95 -8.27 -17.48 3.95
N PHE A 96 -8.72 -16.24 3.79
CA PHE A 96 -9.09 -15.37 4.90
C PHE A 96 -10.28 -15.92 5.68
N ASP A 97 -11.32 -16.38 4.99
CA ASP A 97 -12.51 -16.97 5.61
C ASP A 97 -12.15 -18.26 6.38
N GLU A 98 -11.32 -19.14 5.81
CA GLU A 98 -10.85 -20.39 6.42
C GLU A 98 -10.02 -20.15 7.68
N LYS A 99 -9.27 -19.04 7.73
CA LYS A 99 -8.39 -18.68 8.86
C LYS A 99 -9.04 -17.71 9.86
N GLY A 100 -10.23 -17.20 9.57
CA GLY A 100 -10.90 -16.20 10.40
C GLY A 100 -10.23 -14.82 10.36
N PHE A 101 -9.62 -14.46 9.22
CA PHE A 101 -9.03 -13.13 9.02
C PHE A 101 -10.10 -12.13 8.55
N ASP A 102 -10.90 -11.67 9.50
CA ASP A 102 -12.10 -10.84 9.29
C ASP A 102 -11.84 -9.33 9.18
N THR A 103 -10.61 -8.88 9.44
CA THR A 103 -10.24 -7.46 9.36
C THR A 103 -9.44 -7.09 8.12
N LEU A 104 -9.13 -8.06 7.24
CA LEU A 104 -8.32 -7.86 6.04
C LEU A 104 -9.19 -7.71 4.80
N ASN A 105 -8.98 -6.64 4.05
CA ASN A 105 -9.79 -6.26 2.89
C ASN A 105 -8.91 -6.06 1.65
N ILE A 106 -9.26 -6.72 0.54
CA ILE A 106 -8.43 -6.79 -0.66
C ILE A 106 -8.73 -5.61 -1.61
N LEU A 107 -7.76 -4.72 -1.79
CA LEU A 107 -7.78 -3.68 -2.81
C LEU A 107 -7.26 -4.24 -4.15
N HIS A 108 -8.17 -4.59 -5.04
CA HIS A 108 -7.87 -5.12 -6.36
C HIS A 108 -9.00 -4.81 -7.36
N ASN A 109 -8.80 -3.82 -8.23
CA ASN A 109 -9.77 -3.34 -9.23
C ASN A 109 -11.10 -2.84 -8.63
N ASN A 110 -11.09 -2.53 -7.33
CA ASN A 110 -12.21 -2.00 -6.56
C ASN A 110 -11.75 -0.74 -5.81
N HIS A 111 -12.62 -0.20 -4.96
CA HIS A 111 -12.29 0.83 -4.01
C HIS A 111 -12.91 0.52 -2.65
N TYR A 112 -12.50 1.24 -1.62
CA TYR A 112 -13.16 1.28 -0.32
C TYR A 112 -13.50 2.73 0.03
N ALA A 113 -14.68 2.98 0.59
CA ALA A 113 -15.11 4.32 0.95
C ALA A 113 -14.57 4.76 2.32
N PHE A 114 -14.21 6.04 2.44
CA PHE A 114 -13.92 6.69 3.71
C PHE A 114 -14.39 8.16 3.66
N GLY A 115 -15.49 8.47 4.35
CA GLY A 115 -16.12 9.78 4.22
C GLY A 115 -16.47 10.10 2.75
N GLY A 116 -16.02 11.24 2.24
CA GLY A 116 -16.22 11.64 0.84
C GLY A 116 -15.20 11.08 -0.18
N ILE A 117 -14.29 10.20 0.24
CA ILE A 117 -13.23 9.66 -0.64
C ILE A 117 -13.39 8.17 -0.93
N GLY A 118 -12.80 7.75 -2.05
CA GLY A 118 -12.57 6.36 -2.41
C GLY A 118 -11.08 6.02 -2.34
N ILE A 119 -10.74 5.06 -1.49
CA ILE A 119 -9.41 4.47 -1.38
C ILE A 119 -9.21 3.58 -2.61
N CYS A 120 -8.34 4.03 -3.51
CA CYS A 120 -8.05 3.40 -4.79
C CYS A 120 -6.59 2.98 -4.85
N GLY A 121 -6.25 2.02 -5.70
CA GLY A 121 -4.86 1.62 -5.81
C GLY A 121 -4.60 0.42 -6.68
N THR A 122 -3.31 0.17 -6.86
CA THR A 122 -2.77 -1.01 -7.55
C THR A 122 -1.32 -1.22 -7.13
N ARG A 123 -0.66 -2.30 -7.56
CA ARG A 123 0.77 -2.47 -7.27
C ARG A 123 1.58 -1.38 -7.99
N GLY A 124 1.16 -1.03 -9.20
CA GLY A 124 1.89 -0.11 -10.05
C GLY A 124 3.12 -0.80 -10.62
N TRP A 125 4.02 -0.03 -11.20
CA TRP A 125 5.31 -0.53 -11.63
C TRP A 125 6.29 0.62 -11.81
N VAL A 126 7.57 0.38 -11.62
CA VAL A 126 8.61 1.24 -12.19
C VAL A 126 9.72 0.32 -12.71
N ASN A 127 10.33 0.69 -13.84
CA ASN A 127 11.59 0.07 -14.22
C ASN A 127 12.66 0.63 -13.29
N ASP A 128 12.78 0.07 -12.08
CA ASP A 128 14.03 0.16 -11.36
C ASP A 128 15.02 -0.79 -12.04
N ASN A 129 16.32 -0.53 -11.92
CA ASN A 129 17.35 -1.31 -12.61
C ASN A 129 17.46 -2.78 -12.11
N SER A 130 16.50 -3.27 -11.31
CA SER A 130 16.47 -4.61 -10.76
C SER A 130 15.72 -5.60 -11.65
N GLU A 131 14.59 -5.21 -12.25
CA GLU A 131 13.84 -6.05 -13.18
C GLU A 131 13.15 -5.21 -14.28
N PRO A 132 13.47 -5.42 -15.57
CA PRO A 132 12.71 -4.78 -16.63
C PRO A 132 11.29 -5.37 -16.68
N ALA A 133 10.27 -4.54 -16.44
CA ALA A 133 8.91 -4.95 -16.77
C ALA A 133 8.80 -5.14 -18.28
N SER A 134 8.13 -6.20 -18.70
CA SER A 134 7.51 -6.17 -20.02
C SER A 134 6.46 -5.05 -20.05
N ALA A 135 6.35 -4.33 -21.18
CA ALA A 135 5.31 -3.32 -21.39
C ALA A 135 3.89 -3.82 -21.09
N LYS A 136 3.65 -5.14 -21.21
CA LYS A 136 2.39 -5.80 -20.85
C LYS A 136 2.05 -5.69 -19.36
N VAL A 137 3.05 -5.72 -18.47
CA VAL A 137 2.82 -5.60 -17.02
C VAL A 137 2.45 -4.16 -16.69
N ILE A 138 3.20 -3.19 -17.20
CA ILE A 138 2.93 -1.75 -16.99
C ILE A 138 1.52 -1.40 -17.46
N ALA A 139 1.17 -1.77 -18.69
CA ALA A 139 -0.17 -1.53 -19.25
C ALA A 139 -1.28 -2.17 -18.41
N ARG A 140 -1.05 -3.39 -17.88
CA ARG A 140 -2.01 -4.06 -17.01
C ARG A 140 -2.19 -3.33 -15.68
N GLU A 141 -1.13 -2.84 -15.07
CA GLU A 141 -1.23 -2.07 -13.81
C GLU A 141 -1.93 -0.73 -14.03
N ALA A 142 -1.69 -0.04 -15.15
CA ALA A 142 -2.44 1.16 -15.52
C ALA A 142 -3.95 0.90 -15.67
N ILE A 143 -4.32 -0.20 -16.33
CA ILE A 143 -5.74 -0.62 -16.44
C ILE A 143 -6.33 -0.90 -15.05
N ARG A 144 -5.61 -1.60 -14.17
CA ARG A 144 -6.07 -1.92 -12.81
C ARG A 144 -6.29 -0.65 -11.98
N LEU A 145 -5.36 0.29 -12.08
CA LEU A 145 -5.49 1.60 -11.45
C LEU A 145 -6.74 2.32 -11.95
N GLU A 146 -6.93 2.38 -13.27
CA GLU A 146 -8.10 3.03 -13.86
C GLU A 146 -9.41 2.36 -13.42
N LEU A 147 -9.47 1.02 -13.33
CA LEU A 147 -10.64 0.30 -12.83
C LEU A 147 -10.94 0.65 -11.36
N SER A 148 -9.92 0.69 -10.51
CA SER A 148 -10.05 1.08 -9.11
C SER A 148 -10.58 2.52 -8.96
N ILE A 149 -10.02 3.47 -9.73
CA ILE A 149 -10.44 4.88 -9.74
C ILE A 149 -11.87 5.03 -10.26
N LYS A 150 -12.20 4.42 -11.39
CA LYS A 150 -13.57 4.45 -11.96
C LYS A 150 -14.59 3.92 -10.97
N SER A 151 -14.24 2.86 -10.21
CA SER A 151 -15.13 2.30 -9.20
C SER A 151 -15.52 3.33 -8.14
N ALA A 152 -14.56 4.13 -7.65
CA ALA A 152 -14.83 5.21 -6.69
C ALA A 152 -15.61 6.38 -7.31
N VAL A 153 -15.21 6.83 -8.50
CA VAL A 153 -15.87 7.93 -9.22
C VAL A 153 -17.35 7.60 -9.49
N ASN A 154 -17.63 6.37 -9.94
CA ASN A 154 -18.99 5.91 -10.18
C ASN A 154 -19.84 5.84 -8.90
N ALA A 155 -19.21 5.72 -7.74
CA ALA A 155 -19.87 5.79 -6.43
C ALA A 155 -20.03 7.24 -5.92
N GLY A 156 -19.62 8.25 -6.70
CA GLY A 156 -19.68 9.66 -6.29
C GLY A 156 -18.58 10.05 -5.29
N LEU A 157 -17.53 9.25 -5.17
CA LEU A 157 -16.43 9.47 -4.23
C LEU A 157 -15.21 10.08 -4.93
N ARG A 158 -14.46 10.89 -4.20
CA ARG A 158 -13.20 11.46 -4.70
C ARG A 158 -12.05 10.46 -4.52
N PRO A 159 -11.36 10.03 -5.58
CA PRO A 159 -10.33 9.01 -5.46
C PRO A 159 -9.06 9.54 -4.76
N VAL A 160 -8.54 8.75 -3.82
CA VAL A 160 -7.18 8.90 -3.24
C VAL A 160 -6.42 7.63 -3.55
N VAL A 161 -5.23 7.77 -4.14
CA VAL A 161 -4.51 6.64 -4.74
C VAL A 161 -3.39 6.16 -3.83
N PHE A 162 -3.30 4.84 -3.69
CA PHE A 162 -2.24 4.13 -2.98
C PHE A 162 -1.54 3.18 -3.95
N LEU A 163 -0.22 3.25 -4.02
CA LEU A 163 0.61 2.44 -4.91
C LEU A 163 1.70 1.74 -4.12
N HIS A 164 2.14 0.57 -4.58
CA HIS A 164 3.39 0.01 -4.07
C HIS A 164 4.57 0.75 -4.71
N TYR A 165 4.68 0.66 -6.03
CA TYR A 165 5.74 1.35 -6.77
C TYR A 165 5.43 2.84 -6.96
N PRO A 166 6.41 3.74 -6.74
CA PRO A 166 6.28 5.14 -7.13
C PRO A 166 6.11 5.29 -8.64
N PRO A 167 5.16 6.12 -9.13
CA PRO A 167 5.08 6.47 -10.54
C PRO A 167 6.19 7.47 -10.96
N VAL A 168 6.89 8.04 -9.97
CA VAL A 168 7.90 9.09 -10.08
C VAL A 168 9.03 8.76 -9.09
N PHE A 169 10.23 8.44 -9.60
CA PHE A 169 11.37 8.06 -8.76
C PHE A 169 12.68 8.59 -9.35
N GLY A 170 13.38 9.48 -8.65
CA GLY A 170 14.54 10.18 -9.20
C GLY A 170 14.17 10.87 -10.53
N GLU A 171 14.84 10.50 -11.61
CA GLU A 171 14.53 10.95 -12.98
C GLU A 171 13.54 10.03 -13.73
N SER A 172 13.23 8.85 -13.18
CA SER A 172 12.35 7.86 -13.80
C SER A 172 10.88 8.23 -13.65
N ARG A 173 10.11 8.01 -14.72
CA ARG A 173 8.68 8.29 -14.80
C ARG A 173 7.96 7.12 -15.45
N ASN A 174 6.88 6.66 -14.82
CA ASN A 174 5.94 5.72 -15.43
C ASN A 174 4.77 6.51 -16.02
N PHE A 175 4.86 6.84 -17.30
CA PHE A 175 3.85 7.66 -17.96
C PHE A 175 2.49 6.96 -18.09
N GLU A 176 2.45 5.63 -18.21
CA GLU A 176 1.20 4.89 -18.28
C GLU A 176 0.38 5.00 -16.98
N ILE A 177 1.05 5.02 -15.82
CA ILE A 177 0.39 5.27 -14.54
C ILE A 177 0.06 6.76 -14.39
N LEU A 178 1.00 7.66 -14.73
CA LEU A 178 0.80 9.11 -14.62
C LEU A 178 -0.36 9.60 -15.48
N ASP A 179 -0.51 9.11 -16.70
CA ASP A 179 -1.60 9.47 -17.60
C ASP A 179 -2.97 9.12 -16.99
N VAL A 180 -3.07 7.99 -16.29
CA VAL A 180 -4.29 7.64 -15.54
C VAL A 180 -4.52 8.63 -14.40
N LEU A 181 -3.49 8.95 -13.61
CA LEU A 181 -3.60 9.91 -12.52
C LEU A 181 -4.04 11.29 -13.00
N TYR A 182 -3.45 11.79 -14.09
CA TYR A 182 -3.79 13.07 -14.70
C TYR A 182 -5.21 13.07 -15.27
N LYS A 183 -5.60 12.02 -15.99
CA LYS A 183 -6.94 11.88 -16.58
C LYS A 183 -8.05 12.02 -15.54
N TYR A 184 -7.86 11.51 -14.33
CA TYR A 184 -8.85 11.58 -13.25
C TYR A 184 -8.59 12.72 -12.25
N GLY A 185 -7.61 13.59 -12.53
CA GLY A 185 -7.32 14.76 -11.70
C GLY A 185 -6.90 14.40 -10.27
N ILE A 186 -6.25 13.25 -10.07
CA ILE A 186 -5.85 12.75 -8.74
C ILE A 186 -4.97 13.78 -8.03
N LYS A 187 -5.27 14.10 -6.77
CA LYS A 187 -4.50 15.08 -5.98
C LYS A 187 -3.56 14.48 -4.96
N TRP A 188 -3.80 13.24 -4.53
CA TRP A 188 -2.99 12.57 -3.51
C TRP A 188 -2.63 11.15 -3.93
N VAL A 189 -1.33 10.87 -3.86
CA VAL A 189 -0.74 9.55 -4.06
C VAL A 189 0.15 9.21 -2.86
N PHE A 190 -0.19 8.14 -2.16
CA PHE A 190 0.66 7.54 -1.13
C PHE A 190 1.35 6.31 -1.71
N TYR A 191 2.64 6.13 -1.46
CA TYR A 191 3.39 5.01 -2.04
C TYR A 191 4.51 4.45 -1.17
N GLY A 192 4.87 3.18 -1.37
CA GLY A 192 5.91 2.45 -0.63
C GLY A 192 7.20 2.21 -1.43
N HIS A 193 7.74 0.98 -1.35
CA HIS A 193 8.86 0.41 -2.11
C HIS A 193 10.27 0.95 -1.79
N LEU A 194 10.40 2.23 -1.43
CA LEU A 194 11.71 2.87 -1.29
C LEU A 194 12.26 2.72 0.14
N HIS A 195 13.46 2.15 0.26
CA HIS A 195 14.12 1.87 1.53
C HIS A 195 15.53 2.46 1.66
N GLY A 196 15.92 2.82 2.89
CA GLY A 196 17.24 3.33 3.22
C GLY A 196 17.73 4.44 2.28
N LYS A 197 18.84 4.22 1.57
CA LYS A 197 19.40 5.25 0.67
C LYS A 197 18.45 5.64 -0.47
N ALA A 198 17.53 4.75 -0.86
CA ALA A 198 16.56 5.03 -1.92
C ALA A 198 15.53 6.11 -1.53
N HIS A 199 15.37 6.41 -0.24
CA HIS A 199 14.55 7.54 0.24
C HIS A 199 14.97 8.86 -0.40
N SER A 200 16.26 9.05 -0.73
CA SER A 200 16.77 10.27 -1.35
C SER A 200 16.22 10.55 -2.77
N TYR A 201 15.66 9.53 -3.43
CA TYR A 201 15.04 9.65 -4.75
C TYR A 201 13.51 9.76 -4.68
N ALA A 202 12.94 9.73 -3.48
CA ALA A 202 11.51 9.84 -3.25
C ALA A 202 11.00 11.25 -3.56
N VAL A 203 9.85 11.34 -4.24
CA VAL A 203 9.12 12.60 -4.35
C VAL A 203 8.17 12.72 -3.16
N ASN A 204 8.46 13.67 -2.28
CA ASN A 204 7.62 14.03 -1.14
C ASN A 204 7.16 15.49 -1.30
N GLY A 205 5.89 15.69 -1.63
CA GLY A 205 5.32 17.00 -1.95
C GLY A 205 4.70 17.05 -3.34
N VAL A 206 4.47 18.27 -3.86
CA VAL A 206 3.81 18.47 -5.14
C VAL A 206 4.76 18.19 -6.30
N PHE A 207 4.35 17.32 -7.21
CA PHE A 207 4.96 17.12 -8.52
C PHE A 207 3.86 17.10 -9.58
N ASP A 208 3.95 17.95 -10.60
CA ASP A 208 2.95 18.10 -11.66
C ASP A 208 1.49 18.20 -11.17
N GLY A 209 1.30 18.90 -10.04
CA GLY A 209 -0.02 19.15 -9.46
C GLY A 209 -0.60 18.01 -8.62
N ILE A 210 0.16 16.94 -8.37
CA ILE A 210 -0.18 15.81 -7.49
C ILE A 210 0.71 15.85 -6.25
N ASN A 211 0.12 15.70 -5.06
CA ASN A 211 0.88 15.52 -3.82
C ASN A 211 1.27 14.07 -3.64
N TYR A 212 2.57 13.82 -3.53
CA TYR A 212 3.14 12.51 -3.28
C TYR A 212 3.66 12.39 -1.86
N ARG A 213 3.46 11.21 -1.25
CA ARG A 213 3.97 10.89 0.08
C ARG A 213 4.51 9.47 0.13
N LEU A 214 5.81 9.34 0.41
CA LEU A 214 6.43 8.07 0.76
C LEU A 214 5.92 7.59 2.12
N ILE A 215 5.53 6.33 2.20
CA ILE A 215 4.94 5.68 3.38
C ILE A 215 5.57 4.34 3.72
N SER A 216 6.75 4.03 3.15
CA SER A 216 7.54 2.86 3.55
C SER A 216 7.80 2.87 5.05
N SER A 217 7.69 1.70 5.68
CA SER A 217 7.72 1.58 7.14
C SER A 217 9.00 2.16 7.74
N ASP A 218 10.18 1.92 7.14
CA ASP A 218 11.45 2.48 7.61
C ASP A 218 11.53 4.01 7.48
N PHE A 219 10.92 4.58 6.43
CA PHE A 219 10.79 6.03 6.26
C PHE A 219 9.85 6.65 7.30
N LEU A 220 8.75 5.97 7.64
CA LEU A 220 7.82 6.39 8.68
C LEU A 220 8.27 6.01 10.10
N HIS A 221 9.47 5.45 10.24
CA HIS A 221 10.00 4.96 11.53
C HIS A 221 9.09 3.93 12.22
N PHE A 222 8.43 3.10 11.41
CA PHE A 222 7.55 2.00 11.81
C PHE A 222 6.34 2.50 12.60
N ASP A 223 5.80 3.64 12.17
CA ASP A 223 4.70 4.33 12.84
C ASP A 223 3.62 4.70 11.81
N PRO A 224 2.38 4.16 11.92
CA PRO A 224 1.31 4.47 10.99
C PRO A 224 1.04 5.99 10.88
N LEU A 225 0.98 6.48 9.65
CA LEU A 225 0.73 7.90 9.36
C LEU A 225 -0.78 8.17 9.35
N ASP A 226 -1.25 9.07 10.22
CA ASP A 226 -2.63 9.58 10.18
C ASP A 226 -2.78 10.53 8.99
N ILE A 227 -3.68 10.19 8.06
CA ILE A 227 -3.94 10.97 6.86
C ILE A 227 -5.37 11.52 6.84
N THR A 228 -6.11 11.39 7.95
CA THR A 228 -7.54 11.73 8.03
C THR A 228 -7.83 13.15 7.57
N GLU A 229 -7.12 14.14 8.09
CA GLU A 229 -7.32 15.54 7.73
C GLU A 229 -6.82 15.85 6.32
N ILE A 230 -5.70 15.22 5.93
CA ILE A 230 -5.10 15.38 4.61
C ILE A 230 -6.10 14.97 3.52
N VAL A 231 -6.70 13.79 3.68
CA VAL A 231 -7.59 13.18 2.69
C VAL A 231 -9.05 13.63 2.75
N GLN A 232 -9.43 14.48 3.71
CA GLN A 232 -10.79 15.02 3.81
C GLN A 232 -10.86 16.51 3.48
N SER A 233 -9.73 17.18 3.26
CA SER A 233 -9.73 18.61 2.91
C SER A 233 -10.49 18.90 1.60
N ASP A 234 -11.15 20.05 1.53
CA ASP A 234 -11.88 20.48 0.33
C ASP A 234 -10.96 20.74 -0.89
N ASN A 235 -9.64 20.81 -0.66
CA ASN A 235 -8.62 21.08 -1.68
C ASN A 235 -8.07 19.83 -2.40
N LEU A 236 -8.77 18.71 -2.27
CA LEU A 236 -8.51 17.42 -2.94
C LEU A 236 -9.23 17.27 -4.28
#